data_AF-A0A8J3RH04-F1
#
_entry.id   AF-A0A8J3RH04-F1
#
_cell.length_a   1.000
_cell.length_b   1.000
_cell.length_c   1.000
_cell.angle_alpha   90.00
_cell.angle_beta   90.00
_cell.angle_gamma   90.00
#
_symmetry.space_group_name_H-M   'P 1'
#
loop_
_entity.id
_entity.type
_entity.pdbx_description
1 polymer ?
#
loop_
_entity_poly.entity_id
_entity_poly.type
_entity_poly.pdbx_seq_one_letter_code
_entity_poly.pdbx_strand_id
1 'polypeptide(L)'
;MAKKTESSEYVLYDASGSQVESFADSVAAPKAATMNAYVELRNGMVSFIIDLEVDPNTYPFQIVGGTIKSGICGAPWNVTGGRFGNDLYLEAVRKGQGSCAGSIIIVGERQDPDSWRGTYGFDGTSASFRHTTIFHRWSLSP
;
A
#
# COMPACT_ATOMS: atom_id res chain seq x y z
N MET A 1 35.75 7.00 5.41
CA MET A 1 35.25 5.64 5.09
C MET A 1 33.74 5.64 5.31
N ALA A 2 32.95 5.75 4.24
CA ALA A 2 31.50 5.75 4.34
C ALA A 2 31.01 4.31 4.47
N LYS A 3 30.24 4.04 5.52
CA LYS A 3 29.66 2.75 5.86
C LYS A 3 28.63 2.40 4.78
N LYS A 4 28.88 1.30 4.06
CA LYS A 4 27.98 0.75 3.03
C LYS A 4 26.66 0.39 3.72
N THR A 5 25.60 1.13 3.42
CA THR A 5 24.24 0.76 3.84
C THR A 5 23.91 -0.55 3.12
N GLU A 6 23.81 -1.65 3.87
CA GLU A 6 23.25 -2.90 3.38
C GLU A 6 21.78 -2.65 3.01
N SER A 7 21.52 -2.39 1.73
CA SER A 7 20.20 -2.64 1.17
C SER A 7 19.99 -4.15 1.29
N SER A 8 19.00 -4.58 2.08
CA SER A 8 18.57 -5.98 2.07
C SER A 8 18.25 -6.34 0.63
N GLU A 9 19.08 -7.20 0.04
CA GLU A 9 18.99 -7.61 -1.35
C GLU A 9 17.78 -8.54 -1.46
N TYR A 10 16.61 -7.97 -1.69
CA TYR A 10 15.40 -8.75 -1.91
C TYR A 10 15.56 -9.53 -3.21
N VAL A 11 15.39 -10.84 -3.14
CA VAL A 11 15.35 -11.68 -4.34
C VAL A 11 14.02 -11.41 -5.04
N LEU A 12 14.08 -10.88 -6.25
CA LEU A 12 12.92 -10.61 -7.07
C LEU A 12 12.65 -11.82 -7.96
N TYR A 13 11.38 -12.13 -8.19
CA TYR A 13 10.96 -13.20 -9.08
C TYR A 13 9.95 -12.66 -10.10
N ASP A 14 9.95 -13.21 -11.31
CA ASP A 14 8.89 -12.99 -12.30
C ASP A 14 7.70 -13.94 -12.06
N ALA A 15 6.64 -13.80 -12.87
CA ALA A 15 5.45 -14.64 -12.76
C ALA A 15 5.65 -16.12 -13.16
N SER A 16 6.80 -16.48 -13.74
CA SER A 16 7.17 -17.89 -13.97
C SER A 16 7.88 -18.51 -12.76
N GLY A 17 8.17 -17.70 -11.73
CA GLY A 17 8.98 -18.09 -10.58
C GLY A 17 10.49 -18.03 -10.84
N SER A 18 10.92 -17.37 -11.93
CA SER A 18 12.34 -17.17 -12.24
C SER A 18 12.87 -15.93 -11.53
N GLN A 19 14.10 -15.99 -11.02
CA GLN A 19 14.71 -14.83 -10.36
C GLN A 19 15.03 -13.73 -11.39
N VAL A 20 14.75 -12.48 -11.05
CA VAL A 20 15.01 -11.30 -11.90
C VAL A 20 15.88 -10.26 -11.20
N GLU A 21 16.59 -9.47 -11.99
CA GLU A 21 17.56 -8.48 -11.49
C GLU A 21 16.94 -7.11 -11.22
N SER A 22 15.76 -6.83 -11.79
CA SER A 22 15.10 -5.55 -11.64
C SER A 22 13.63 -5.68 -11.26
N PHE A 23 13.16 -4.67 -10.53
CA PHE A 23 11.76 -4.57 -10.11
C PHE A 23 10.81 -4.40 -11.31
N ALA A 24 11.26 -3.72 -12.37
CA ALA A 24 10.48 -3.59 -13.59
C ALA A 24 10.23 -4.97 -14.22
N ASP A 25 11.20 -5.88 -14.14
CA ASP A 25 11.09 -7.23 -14.70
C ASP A 25 10.22 -8.14 -13.84
N SER A 26 10.21 -7.99 -12.51
CA SER A 26 9.32 -8.79 -11.65
C SER A 26 7.84 -8.53 -11.91
N VAL A 27 7.51 -7.35 -12.46
CA VAL A 27 6.14 -6.90 -12.73
C VAL A 27 5.77 -6.86 -14.22
N ALA A 28 6.72 -7.17 -15.11
CA ALA A 28 6.53 -7.15 -16.56
C ALA A 28 5.66 -8.31 -17.08
N ALA A 29 5.39 -9.31 -16.23
CA ALA A 29 4.54 -10.43 -16.54
C ALA A 29 3.08 -10.02 -16.84
N PRO A 30 2.33 -10.81 -17.66
CA PRO A 30 0.90 -10.58 -17.85
C PRO A 30 0.21 -10.50 -16.50
N LYS A 31 -0.61 -9.45 -16.30
CA LYS A 31 -1.21 -9.02 -15.02
C LYS A 31 -1.38 -10.23 -14.10
N ALA A 32 -0.46 -10.36 -13.13
CA ALA A 32 -0.49 -11.45 -12.16
C ALA A 32 -1.92 -11.57 -11.62
N ALA A 33 -2.39 -12.79 -11.37
CA ALA A 33 -3.68 -12.98 -10.71
C ALA A 33 -3.67 -12.12 -9.44
N THR A 34 -4.46 -11.04 -9.43
CA THR A 34 -4.43 -10.11 -8.30
C THR A 34 -5.27 -10.68 -7.17
N MET A 35 -4.82 -10.42 -5.94
CA MET A 35 -5.58 -10.73 -4.74
C MET A 35 -6.03 -9.43 -4.09
N ASN A 36 -7.20 -9.46 -3.48
CA ASN A 36 -7.71 -8.31 -2.76
C ASN A 36 -7.38 -8.43 -1.26
N ALA A 37 -6.94 -7.34 -0.66
CA ALA A 37 -6.82 -7.19 0.79
C ALA A 37 -7.77 -6.11 1.29
N TYR A 38 -8.44 -6.40 2.40
CA TYR A 38 -9.27 -5.44 3.11
C TYR A 38 -8.55 -4.93 4.35
N VAL A 39 -8.29 -3.63 4.40
CA VAL A 39 -7.64 -2.96 5.54
C VAL A 39 -8.45 -1.75 5.99
N GLU A 40 -8.40 -1.47 7.29
CA GLU A 40 -9.04 -0.29 7.87
C GLU A 40 -8.00 0.58 8.56
N LEU A 41 -7.91 1.85 8.17
CA LEU A 41 -7.13 2.84 8.89
C LEU A 41 -7.97 3.46 10.00
N ARG A 42 -7.42 3.58 11.21
CA ARG A 42 -8.05 4.24 12.36
C ARG A 42 -7.19 5.41 12.86
N ASN A 43 -7.79 6.59 12.96
CA ASN A 43 -7.22 7.78 13.59
C ASN A 43 -8.29 8.40 14.53
N GLY A 44 -8.32 7.94 15.78
CA GLY A 44 -9.35 8.34 16.73
C GLY A 44 -10.75 7.96 16.24
N MET A 45 -11.62 8.96 16.04
CA MET A 45 -12.97 8.77 15.49
C MET A 45 -13.01 8.66 13.96
N VAL A 46 -11.91 8.94 13.28
CA VAL A 46 -11.81 8.85 11.82
C VAL A 46 -11.42 7.43 11.43
N SER A 47 -12.13 6.83 10.48
CA SER A 47 -11.74 5.54 9.90
C SER A 47 -11.80 5.54 8.38
N PHE A 48 -10.77 5.00 7.72
CA PHE A 48 -10.76 4.81 6.27
C PHE A 48 -10.94 3.35 5.94
N ILE A 49 -11.88 3.07 5.05
CA ILE A 49 -12.15 1.73 4.55
C ILE A 49 -11.40 1.56 3.23
N ILE A 50 -10.45 0.62 3.18
CA ILE A 50 -9.50 0.51 2.07
C ILE A 50 -9.53 -0.92 1.52
N ASP A 51 -9.84 -1.02 0.23
CA ASP A 51 -9.63 -2.24 -0.55
C ASP A 51 -8.33 -2.07 -1.34
N LEU A 52 -7.42 -3.04 -1.21
CA LEU A 52 -6.16 -3.09 -1.95
C LEU A 52 -6.21 -4.20 -2.96
N GLU A 53 -5.72 -3.94 -4.17
CA GLU A 53 -5.40 -4.95 -5.16
C GLU A 53 -3.87 -5.17 -5.10
N VAL A 54 -3.45 -6.40 -4.80
CA VAL A 54 -2.02 -6.74 -4.64
C VAL A 54 -1.57 -7.86 -5.59
N ASP A 55 -0.28 -7.86 -5.90
CA ASP A 55 0.39 -8.97 -6.58
C ASP A 55 0.81 -10.04 -5.55
N PRO A 56 0.20 -11.23 -5.56
CA PRO A 56 0.50 -12.28 -4.60
C PRO A 56 1.86 -12.95 -4.82
N ASN A 57 2.56 -12.70 -5.93
CA ASN A 57 3.86 -13.31 -6.24
C ASN A 57 5.04 -12.56 -5.62
N THR A 58 4.78 -11.48 -4.87
CA THR A 58 5.82 -10.60 -4.31
C THR A 58 5.76 -10.58 -2.78
N TYR A 59 6.91 -10.43 -2.11
CA TYR A 59 6.96 -10.10 -0.68
C TYR A 59 8.06 -9.06 -0.39
N PRO A 60 7.75 -7.90 0.23
CA PRO A 60 6.42 -7.45 0.63
C PRO A 60 5.46 -7.35 -0.57
N PHE A 61 4.18 -7.64 -0.35
CA PHE A 61 3.18 -7.67 -1.41
C PHE A 61 3.08 -6.29 -2.07
N GLN A 62 3.27 -6.24 -3.37
CA GLN A 62 3.13 -5.02 -4.13
C GLN A 62 1.65 -4.65 -4.27
N ILE A 63 1.30 -3.42 -3.93
CA ILE A 63 -0.02 -2.87 -4.19
C ILE A 63 -0.03 -2.33 -5.62
N VAL A 64 -0.90 -2.89 -6.46
CA VAL A 64 -1.04 -2.54 -7.88
C VAL A 64 -2.31 -1.73 -8.16
N GLY A 65 -3.19 -1.60 -7.17
CA GLY A 65 -4.43 -0.85 -7.28
C GLY A 65 -5.23 -0.88 -6.00
N GLY A 66 -6.49 -0.44 -6.09
CA GLY A 66 -7.43 -0.44 -4.97
C GLY A 66 -8.24 0.84 -4.84
N THR A 67 -8.98 0.97 -3.75
CA THR A 67 -9.82 2.14 -3.47
C THR A 67 -9.90 2.42 -1.98
N ILE A 68 -9.69 3.68 -1.59
CA ILE A 68 -10.10 4.20 -0.28
C ILE A 68 -11.56 4.64 -0.41
N LYS A 69 -12.48 3.84 0.14
CA LYS A 69 -13.93 3.96 -0.08
C LYS A 69 -14.57 5.09 0.71
N SER A 70 -14.10 5.34 1.93
CA SER A 70 -14.75 6.28 2.86
C SER A 70 -13.77 6.84 3.89
N GLY A 71 -14.28 7.75 4.73
CA GLY A 71 -13.55 8.25 5.90
C GLY A 71 -12.70 9.48 5.68
N ILE A 72 -12.50 9.86 4.42
CA ILE A 72 -11.61 10.93 4.01
C ILE A 72 -12.32 11.90 3.07
N CYS A 73 -12.01 13.19 3.18
CA CYS A 73 -12.63 14.19 2.32
C CYS A 73 -12.45 13.81 0.85
N GLY A 74 -13.55 13.84 0.09
CA GLY A 74 -13.51 13.61 -1.35
C GLY A 74 -13.31 12.15 -1.77
N ALA A 75 -13.53 11.19 -0.87
CA ALA A 75 -13.67 9.78 -1.22
C ALA A 75 -14.76 9.55 -2.29
N PRO A 76 -14.59 8.55 -3.18
CA PRO A 76 -13.52 7.55 -3.20
C PRO A 76 -12.17 8.08 -3.73
N TRP A 77 -11.08 7.46 -3.26
CA TRP A 77 -9.72 7.68 -3.81
C TRP A 77 -9.22 6.42 -4.50
N ASN A 78 -8.50 6.57 -5.61
CA ASN A 78 -7.83 5.50 -6.31
C ASN A 78 -6.47 5.23 -5.66
N VAL A 79 -6.26 4.00 -5.19
CA VAL A 79 -4.91 3.56 -4.80
C VAL A 79 -4.10 3.37 -6.07
N THR A 80 -2.94 4.01 -6.16
CA THR A 80 -2.09 4.03 -7.36
C THR A 80 -0.84 3.17 -7.21
N GLY A 81 -0.49 2.79 -5.99
CA GLY A 81 0.65 1.94 -5.75
C GLY A 81 0.99 1.81 -4.27
N GLY A 82 1.97 0.97 -3.99
CA GLY A 82 2.51 0.79 -2.66
C GLY A 82 3.07 -0.59 -2.39
N ARG A 83 3.31 -0.88 -1.11
CA ARG A 83 3.71 -2.19 -0.60
C ARG A 83 3.03 -2.49 0.72
N PHE A 84 2.73 -3.77 0.93
CA PHE A 84 1.99 -4.31 2.06
C PHE A 84 2.72 -5.53 2.62
N GLY A 85 3.19 -5.48 3.87
CA GLY A 85 3.99 -6.54 4.47
C GLY A 85 4.60 -6.11 5.80
N ASN A 86 5.92 -6.18 5.93
CA ASN A 86 6.63 -5.69 7.14
C ASN A 86 6.45 -4.18 7.35
N ASP A 87 6.31 -3.44 6.26
CA ASP A 87 5.90 -2.04 6.28
C ASP A 87 4.64 -1.88 5.42
N LEU A 88 3.84 -0.88 5.76
CA LEU A 88 2.79 -0.36 4.91
C LEU A 88 3.30 0.92 4.25
N TYR A 89 3.22 0.97 2.93
CA TYR A 89 3.35 2.19 2.15
C TYR A 89 2.25 2.18 1.10
N LEU A 90 1.41 3.20 1.07
CA LEU A 90 0.27 3.28 0.16
C LEU A 90 0.15 4.70 -0.38
N GLU A 91 0.04 4.81 -1.70
CA GLU A 91 -0.22 6.04 -2.42
C GLU A 91 -1.61 5.99 -3.04
N ALA A 92 -2.37 7.08 -2.91
CA ALA A 92 -3.65 7.21 -3.57
C ALA A 92 -3.88 8.62 -4.09
N VAL A 93 -4.64 8.72 -5.17
CA VAL A 93 -5.08 9.97 -5.79
C VAL A 93 -6.59 10.06 -5.76
N ARG A 94 -7.09 11.28 -5.60
CA ARG A 94 -8.52 11.52 -5.51
C ARG A 94 -9.21 11.29 -6.87
N LYS A 95 -10.40 10.67 -6.89
CA LYS A 95 -11.19 10.50 -8.13
C LYS A 95 -11.99 11.74 -8.54
N GLY A 96 -12.30 12.63 -7.60
CA GLY A 96 -13.21 13.78 -7.81
C GLY A 96 -12.51 15.15 -7.81
N GLN A 97 -13.26 16.18 -8.22
CA GLN A 97 -12.84 17.59 -8.20
C GLN A 97 -13.26 18.29 -6.89
N GLY A 98 -12.55 19.35 -6.50
CA GLY A 98 -12.88 20.20 -5.33
C GLY A 98 -11.64 20.66 -4.55
N SER A 99 -11.84 21.31 -3.41
CA SER A 99 -10.77 21.94 -2.62
C SER A 99 -9.98 21.01 -1.70
N CYS A 100 -10.39 19.74 -1.55
CA CYS A 100 -9.61 18.77 -0.77
C CYS A 100 -8.38 18.28 -1.55
N ALA A 101 -7.37 17.86 -0.81
CA ALA A 101 -6.08 17.38 -1.32
C ALA A 101 -6.19 16.44 -2.52
N GLY A 102 -5.18 16.45 -3.38
CA GLY A 102 -5.13 15.66 -4.61
C GLY A 102 -4.54 14.27 -4.41
N SER A 103 -3.59 14.13 -3.48
CA SER A 103 -2.93 12.86 -3.16
C SER A 103 -2.86 12.61 -1.64
N ILE A 104 -2.77 11.34 -1.27
CA ILE A 104 -2.52 10.88 0.10
C ILE A 104 -1.41 9.83 0.08
N ILE A 105 -0.52 9.91 1.07
CA ILE A 105 0.48 8.89 1.37
C ILE A 105 0.20 8.36 2.77
N ILE A 106 0.07 7.04 2.89
CA ILE A 106 -0.10 6.33 4.16
C ILE A 106 1.14 5.47 4.37
N VAL A 107 1.79 5.63 5.52
CA VAL A 107 2.94 4.82 5.93
C VAL A 107 2.71 4.20 7.30
N GLY A 108 3.31 3.04 7.56
CA GLY A 108 3.31 2.45 8.90
C GLY A 108 4.24 1.26 9.04
N GLU A 109 4.67 1.05 10.28
CA GLU A 109 5.51 -0.07 10.69
C GLU A 109 4.62 -1.17 11.26
N ARG A 110 4.86 -2.43 10.85
CA ARG A 110 4.06 -3.55 11.32
C ARG A 110 4.12 -3.71 12.84
N GLN A 111 2.97 -4.01 13.43
CA GLN A 111 2.75 -4.35 14.83
C GLN A 111 1.97 -5.67 14.88
N ASP A 112 2.13 -6.40 15.98
CA ASP A 112 1.37 -7.63 16.22
C ASP A 112 0.09 -7.33 17.04
N PRO A 113 -1.07 -7.89 16.67
CA PRO A 113 -1.35 -8.69 15.46
C PRO A 113 -1.49 -7.81 14.20
N ASP A 114 -1.38 -8.42 13.00
CA ASP A 114 -1.37 -7.80 11.64
C ASP A 114 -1.97 -6.40 11.51
N SER A 115 -1.19 -5.41 11.95
CA SER A 115 -1.54 -3.99 11.96
C SER A 115 -0.30 -3.15 11.69
N TRP A 116 -0.47 -1.88 11.32
CA TRP A 116 0.61 -0.96 11.02
C TRP A 116 0.37 0.35 11.74
N ARG A 117 1.25 0.68 12.68
CA ARG A 117 1.23 1.98 13.35
C ARG A 117 2.07 2.95 12.53
N GLY A 118 1.53 4.12 12.23
CA GLY A 118 2.29 5.09 11.46
C GLY A 118 1.59 6.43 11.28
N THR A 119 1.84 7.04 10.13
CA THR A 119 1.31 8.35 9.77
C THR A 119 0.73 8.35 8.37
N TYR A 120 -0.21 9.25 8.12
CA TYR A 120 -0.59 9.61 6.76
C TYR A 120 -0.50 11.13 6.57
N GLY A 121 -0.38 11.55 5.32
CA GLY A 121 -0.36 12.95 4.95
C GLY A 121 -0.86 13.14 3.52
N PHE A 122 -0.97 14.40 3.12
CA PHE A 122 -1.56 14.79 1.85
C PHE A 122 -0.55 15.52 0.97
N ASP A 123 -0.77 15.50 -0.34
CA ASP A 123 -0.02 16.31 -1.32
C ASP A 123 1.50 16.22 -1.17
N GLY A 124 2.00 14.97 -1.09
CA GLY A 124 3.42 14.64 -0.97
C GLY A 124 3.95 14.59 0.47
N THR A 125 3.13 14.89 1.47
CA THR A 125 3.48 14.69 2.89
C THR A 125 3.03 13.32 3.38
N SER A 126 3.78 12.69 4.29
CA SER A 126 3.42 11.39 4.89
C SER A 126 3.38 11.41 6.43
N ALA A 127 3.72 12.52 7.07
CA ALA A 127 4.00 12.61 8.51
C ALA A 127 2.97 13.44 9.31
N SER A 128 1.77 13.67 8.78
CA SER A 128 0.83 14.67 9.32
C SER A 128 -0.08 14.13 10.41
N PHE A 129 -0.63 12.92 10.22
CA PHE A 129 -1.67 12.38 11.10
C PHE A 129 -1.32 10.96 11.52
N ARG A 130 -1.24 10.72 12.84
CA ARG A 130 -0.98 9.38 13.38
C ARG A 130 -2.18 8.47 13.18
N HIS A 131 -1.93 7.20 12.90
CA HIS A 131 -2.97 6.21 12.71
C HIS A 131 -2.49 4.79 13.06
N THR A 132 -3.44 3.87 13.11
CA THR A 132 -3.20 2.43 13.03
C THR A 132 -4.03 1.86 11.88
N THR A 133 -3.37 1.21 10.92
CA THR A 133 -4.04 0.40 9.89
C THR A 133 -4.16 -1.05 10.37
N ILE A 134 -5.32 -1.66 10.22
CA ILE A 134 -5.62 -3.02 10.68
C ILE A 134 -5.92 -3.86 9.44
N PHE A 135 -5.26 -5.02 9.31
CA PHE A 135 -5.65 -6.01 8.32
C PHE A 135 -6.83 -6.83 8.81
N HIS A 136 -7.80 -7.05 7.94
CA HIS A 136 -9.00 -7.79 8.28
C HIS A 136 -9.08 -9.14 7.55
N ARG A 137 -8.89 -9.13 6.22
CA ARG A 137 -9.00 -10.35 5.41
C ARG A 137 -8.44 -10.20 4.00
N TRP A 138 -8.06 -11.34 3.44
CA TRP A 138 -7.91 -11.53 2.00
C TRP A 138 -9.28 -11.77 1.35
N SER A 139 -9.40 -11.42 0.07
CA SER A 139 -10.56 -11.68 -0.78
C SER A 139 -10.08 -12.15 -2.16
N LEU A 140 -10.69 -13.22 -2.66
CA LEU A 140 -10.48 -13.73 -4.01
C LEU A 140 -11.51 -13.17 -5.01
N SER A 141 -12.50 -12.43 -4.52
CA SER A 141 -13.48 -11.73 -5.37
C SER A 141 -13.02 -10.29 -5.62
N PRO A 142 -13.10 -9.82 -6.90
CA PRO A 142 -12.89 -8.41 -7.28
C PRO A 142 -13.70 -7.42 -6.45
#